data_AF-A0A075I664-F1
#
_entry.id   AF-A0A075I664-F1
#
_cell.length_a   1.000
_cell.length_b   1.000
_cell.length_c   1.000
_cell.angle_alpha   90.00
_cell.angle_beta   90.00
_cell.angle_gamma   90.00
#
_symmetry.space_group_name_H-M   'P 1'
#
loop_
_entity.id
_entity.type
_entity.pdbx_description
1 polymer ?
#
loop_
_entity_poly.entity_id
_entity_poly.type
_entity_poly.pdbx_seq_one_letter_code
_entity_poly.pdbx_strand_id
1 'polypeptide(L)'
;MNIELHHGSLSKQVREETESILRSGASGIVVCTSSLELGLDIGSVELVIHYGSPRQVSKLMQRIGRSKHFRNSSARGLVITNSPDDEFETKAILDRIKNGSIEEQKIHNKSLDVLAHHLVGLSLQMGELSIDFAYKIIKQAYPFRNLTLDEFCNVLEILDQIYILSFDKKK
;
A
#
# COMPACT_ATOMS: atom_id res chain seq x y z
N MET A 1 -20.71 13.43 -21.75
CA MET A 1 -20.40 12.70 -20.50
C MET A 1 -18.90 12.83 -20.28
N ASN A 2 -18.45 13.44 -19.18
CA ASN A 2 -17.02 13.60 -18.94
C ASN A 2 -16.41 12.32 -18.37
N ILE A 3 -15.28 11.86 -18.91
CA ILE A 3 -14.59 10.64 -18.48
C ILE A 3 -13.11 10.99 -18.30
N GLU A 4 -12.62 10.85 -17.07
CA GLU A 4 -11.22 11.07 -16.72
C GLU A 4 -10.53 9.75 -16.39
N LEU A 5 -9.21 9.73 -16.49
CA LEU A 5 -8.37 8.58 -16.17
C LEU A 5 -7.46 8.90 -15.00
N HIS A 6 -7.23 7.93 -14.11
CA HIS A 6 -6.28 8.09 -13.02
C HIS A 6 -5.47 6.81 -12.77
N HIS A 7 -4.21 6.82 -13.15
CA HIS A 7 -3.26 5.73 -12.87
C HIS A 7 -1.82 6.26 -12.76
N GLY A 8 -0.94 5.45 -12.17
CA GLY A 8 0.44 5.86 -11.85
C GLY A 8 1.32 6.23 -13.05
N SER A 9 0.93 5.86 -14.27
CA SER A 9 1.66 6.19 -15.50
C SER A 9 1.35 7.59 -16.03
N LEU A 10 0.34 8.28 -15.48
CA LEU A 10 0.02 9.66 -15.83
C LEU A 10 0.95 10.64 -15.11
N SER A 11 1.17 11.79 -15.75
CA SER A 11 1.96 12.87 -15.15
C SER A 11 1.33 13.34 -13.84
N LYS A 12 2.16 13.89 -12.96
CA LYS A 12 1.69 14.45 -11.68
C LYS A 12 0.59 15.51 -11.90
N GLN A 13 0.80 16.40 -12.87
CA GLN A 13 -0.16 17.46 -13.19
C GLN A 13 -1.53 16.90 -13.60
N VAL A 14 -1.56 15.92 -14.51
CA VAL A 14 -2.83 15.31 -14.95
C VAL A 14 -3.56 14.66 -13.78
N ARG A 15 -2.84 13.94 -12.91
CA ARG A 15 -3.43 13.33 -11.72
C ARG A 15 -4.02 14.37 -10.77
N GLU A 16 -3.30 15.46 -10.51
CA GLU A 16 -3.77 16.56 -9.65
C GLU A 16 -5.00 17.28 -10.24
N GLU A 17 -5.06 17.45 -11.56
CA GLU A 17 -6.23 18.00 -12.26
C GLU A 17 -7.44 17.07 -12.10
N THR A 18 -7.30 15.77 -12.33
CA THR A 18 -8.38 14.78 -12.12
C THR A 18 -8.85 14.73 -10.67
N GLU A 19 -7.92 14.76 -9.70
CA GLU A 19 -8.25 14.83 -8.27
C GLU A 19 -9.02 16.10 -7.90
N SER A 20 -8.68 17.24 -8.50
CA SER A 20 -9.37 18.52 -8.31
C SER A 20 -10.80 18.47 -8.86
N ILE A 21 -10.97 17.92 -10.06
CA ILE A 21 -12.28 17.70 -10.69
C ILE A 21 -13.16 16.83 -9.78
N LEU A 22 -12.62 15.72 -9.29
CA LEU A 22 -13.32 14.83 -8.35
C LEU A 22 -13.75 15.57 -7.08
N ARG A 23 -12.84 16.33 -6.47
CA ARG A 23 -13.12 17.09 -5.23
C ARG A 23 -14.19 18.17 -5.43
N SER A 24 -14.23 18.78 -6.62
CA SER A 24 -15.23 19.80 -6.97
C SER A 24 -16.66 19.23 -7.10
N GLY A 25 -16.81 17.91 -7.22
CA GLY A 25 -18.10 17.26 -7.43
C GLY A 25 -18.66 17.47 -8.84
N ALA A 26 -17.80 17.80 -9.80
CA ALA A 26 -18.18 17.88 -11.20
C ALA A 26 -18.73 16.53 -11.69
N SER A 27 -19.84 16.56 -12.44
CA SER A 27 -20.47 15.34 -12.94
C SER A 27 -19.58 14.65 -13.99
N GLY A 28 -19.29 13.37 -13.78
CA GLY A 28 -18.47 12.57 -14.68
C GLY A 28 -18.14 11.21 -14.11
N ILE A 29 -17.32 10.45 -14.84
CA ILE A 29 -16.74 9.18 -14.40
C ILE A 29 -15.22 9.35 -14.32
N VAL A 30 -14.61 8.80 -13.27
CA VAL A 30 -13.16 8.62 -13.23
C VAL A 30 -12.85 7.13 -13.20
N VAL A 31 -12.09 6.69 -14.19
CA VAL A 31 -11.61 5.31 -14.27
C VAL A 31 -10.20 5.25 -13.67
N CYS A 32 -10.02 4.41 -12.65
CA CYS A 32 -8.76 4.37 -11.92
C CYS A 32 -8.31 2.95 -11.56
N THR A 33 -7.01 2.83 -11.27
CA THR A 33 -6.44 1.64 -10.62
C THR A 33 -6.45 1.82 -9.10
N SER A 34 -5.58 1.13 -8.35
CA SER A 34 -5.42 1.31 -6.90
C SER A 34 -4.92 2.71 -6.49
N SER A 35 -4.59 3.58 -7.45
CA SER A 35 -4.08 4.93 -7.19
C SER A 35 -5.05 5.85 -6.45
N LEU A 36 -6.36 5.57 -6.47
CA LEU A 36 -7.39 6.33 -5.73
C LEU A 36 -7.98 5.53 -4.55
N GLU A 37 -7.37 4.41 -4.17
CA GLU A 37 -7.86 3.52 -3.10
C GLU A 37 -7.73 4.16 -1.70
N LEU A 38 -6.64 4.90 -1.49
CA LEU A 38 -6.23 5.50 -0.22
C LEU A 38 -5.88 6.98 -0.39
N GLY A 39 -6.16 7.80 0.62
CA GLY A 39 -5.56 9.14 0.77
C GLY A 39 -6.34 10.34 0.24
N LEU A 40 -7.44 10.14 -0.50
CA LEU A 40 -8.25 11.25 -1.00
C LEU A 40 -9.62 11.30 -0.30
N ASP A 41 -9.91 12.44 0.32
CA ASP A 41 -11.25 12.77 0.81
C ASP A 41 -12.09 13.29 -0.37
N ILE A 42 -12.75 12.36 -1.05
CA ILE A 42 -13.57 12.63 -2.23
C ILE A 42 -15.04 12.57 -1.78
N GLY A 43 -15.48 13.56 -1.01
CA GLY A 43 -16.83 13.63 -0.43
C GLY A 43 -18.00 13.80 -1.42
N SER A 44 -17.75 13.60 -2.70
CA SER A 44 -18.65 13.83 -3.84
C SER A 44 -18.92 12.59 -4.69
N VAL A 45 -18.29 11.43 -4.39
CA VAL A 45 -18.52 10.21 -5.18
C VAL A 45 -19.86 9.57 -4.81
N GLU A 46 -20.74 9.45 -5.80
CA GLU A 46 -22.07 8.89 -5.59
C GLU A 46 -22.10 7.36 -5.57
N LEU A 47 -21.22 6.73 -6.36
CA LEU A 47 -21.14 5.30 -6.60
C LEU A 47 -19.70 4.90 -6.95
N VAL A 48 -19.23 3.80 -6.36
CA VAL A 48 -17.98 3.16 -6.76
C VAL A 48 -18.30 1.88 -7.56
N ILE A 49 -17.78 1.80 -8.78
CA ILE A 49 -17.90 0.59 -9.60
C ILE A 49 -16.55 -0.15 -9.56
N HIS A 50 -16.59 -1.40 -9.12
CA HIS A 50 -15.45 -2.30 -9.16
C HIS A 50 -15.61 -3.26 -10.33
N TYR A 51 -14.62 -3.32 -11.21
CA TYR A 51 -14.62 -4.20 -12.38
C TYR A 51 -13.73 -5.42 -12.15
N GLY A 52 -14.30 -6.62 -12.32
CA GLY A 52 -13.69 -7.90 -11.96
C GLY A 52 -13.81 -8.24 -10.47
N SER A 53 -13.24 -9.36 -10.07
CA SER A 53 -13.22 -9.77 -8.66
C SER A 53 -12.46 -8.78 -7.77
N PRO A 54 -13.01 -8.42 -6.58
CA PRO A 54 -12.33 -7.57 -5.61
C PRO A 54 -11.09 -8.18 -4.96
N ARG A 55 -10.92 -9.51 -5.05
CA ARG A 55 -9.84 -10.32 -4.46
C ARG A 55 -9.71 -10.30 -2.93
N GLN A 56 -10.07 -9.20 -2.27
CA GLN A 56 -9.91 -8.98 -0.83
C GLN A 56 -11.05 -8.11 -0.29
N VAL A 57 -11.56 -8.48 0.89
CA VAL A 57 -12.57 -7.75 1.66
C VAL A 57 -12.10 -6.34 1.99
N SER A 58 -10.90 -6.23 2.57
CA SER A 58 -10.32 -4.93 2.96
C SER A 58 -10.26 -3.93 1.81
N LYS A 59 -9.78 -4.35 0.63
CA LYS A 59 -9.72 -3.51 -0.58
C LYS A 59 -11.09 -3.05 -1.05
N LEU A 60 -12.07 -3.96 -1.11
CA LEU A 60 -13.42 -3.60 -1.53
C LEU A 60 -14.05 -2.57 -0.57
N MET A 61 -13.89 -2.78 0.73
CA MET A 61 -14.40 -1.85 1.75
C MET A 61 -13.76 -0.47 1.66
N GLN A 62 -12.43 -0.40 1.47
CA GLN A 62 -11.72 0.87 1.31
C GLN A 62 -12.16 1.61 0.05
N ARG A 63 -12.32 0.90 -1.07
CA ARG A 63 -12.77 1.45 -2.35
C ARG A 63 -14.21 1.96 -2.27
N ILE A 64 -15.16 1.11 -1.86
CA ILE A 64 -16.57 1.50 -1.74
C ILE A 64 -16.73 2.62 -0.72
N GLY A 65 -15.93 2.64 0.34
CA GLY A 65 -15.88 3.71 1.34
C GLY A 65 -15.56 5.09 0.79
N ARG A 66 -15.10 5.22 -0.47
CA ARG A 66 -14.94 6.49 -1.18
C ARG A 66 -16.28 7.10 -1.60
N SER A 67 -17.31 6.28 -1.81
CA SER A 67 -18.66 6.79 -1.97
C SER A 67 -19.24 7.19 -0.61
N LYS A 68 -19.15 8.48 -0.26
CA LYS A 68 -19.86 9.02 0.91
C LYS A 68 -20.39 10.40 0.57
N HIS A 69 -21.71 10.55 0.68
CA HIS A 69 -22.32 11.88 0.81
C HIS A 69 -22.28 12.30 2.28
N PHE A 70 -21.95 13.56 2.54
CA PHE A 70 -21.88 14.15 3.87
C PHE A 70 -23.09 13.78 4.75
N ARG A 71 -22.81 13.28 5.96
CA ARG A 71 -23.73 12.98 7.09
C ARG A 71 -24.87 11.98 6.78
N ASN A 72 -24.81 10.82 7.46
CA ASN A 72 -25.86 9.79 7.52
C ASN A 72 -26.15 8.98 6.23
N SER A 73 -25.27 9.00 5.23
CA SER A 73 -25.41 8.13 4.05
C SER A 73 -24.55 6.85 4.17
N SER A 74 -25.07 5.73 3.66
CA SER A 74 -24.32 4.49 3.50
C SER A 74 -23.49 4.53 2.22
N ALA A 75 -22.31 3.90 2.26
CA ALA A 75 -21.49 3.77 1.07
C ALA A 75 -22.19 2.90 0.01
N ARG A 76 -22.09 3.29 -1.26
CA ARG A 76 -22.70 2.62 -2.42
C ARG A 76 -21.62 2.08 -3.36
N GLY A 77 -21.64 0.77 -3.55
CA GLY A 77 -20.75 0.09 -4.47
C GLY A 77 -21.49 -0.87 -5.39
N LEU A 78 -20.98 -1.02 -6.60
CA LEU A 78 -21.38 -2.03 -7.57
C LEU A 78 -20.16 -2.84 -7.96
N VAL A 79 -20.27 -4.17 -7.98
CA VAL A 79 -19.23 -5.04 -8.53
C VAL A 79 -19.75 -5.62 -9.85
N ILE A 80 -18.98 -5.47 -10.91
CA ILE A 80 -19.24 -6.05 -12.23
C ILE A 80 -18.23 -7.17 -12.43
N THR A 81 -18.69 -8.41 -12.54
CA THR A 81 -17.84 -9.60 -12.68
C THR A 81 -17.62 -9.93 -14.16
N ASN A 82 -16.46 -10.49 -14.49
CA ASN A 82 -16.08 -10.80 -15.88
C ASN A 82 -16.18 -12.30 -16.22
N SER A 83 -16.35 -13.15 -15.20
CA SER A 83 -16.42 -14.59 -15.33
C SER A 83 -17.24 -15.21 -14.17
N PRO A 84 -17.68 -16.47 -14.30
CA PRO A 84 -18.31 -17.19 -13.19
C PRO A 84 -17.40 -17.30 -11.96
N ASP A 85 -16.09 -17.47 -12.14
CA ASP A 85 -15.13 -17.54 -11.03
C ASP A 85 -15.05 -16.22 -10.26
N ASP A 86 -15.05 -15.08 -10.98
CA ASP A 86 -15.13 -13.76 -10.36
C ASP A 86 -16.43 -13.58 -9.56
N GLU A 87 -17.54 -14.13 -10.06
CA GLU A 87 -18.84 -14.08 -9.38
C GLU A 87 -18.83 -14.86 -8.07
N PHE A 88 -18.32 -16.09 -8.08
CA PHE A 88 -18.17 -16.89 -6.86
C PHE A 88 -17.24 -16.21 -5.85
N GLU A 89 -16.09 -15.69 -6.29
CA GLU A 89 -15.14 -15.00 -5.41
C GLU A 89 -15.76 -13.71 -4.84
N THR A 90 -16.45 -12.92 -5.67
CA THR A 90 -17.16 -11.70 -5.24
C THR A 90 -18.23 -12.02 -4.22
N LYS A 91 -19.01 -13.08 -4.44
CA LYS A 91 -20.06 -13.51 -3.51
C LYS A 91 -19.47 -13.89 -2.15
N ALA A 92 -18.38 -14.65 -2.12
CA ALA A 92 -17.67 -14.99 -0.88
C ALA A 92 -17.15 -13.74 -0.15
N ILE A 93 -16.60 -12.77 -0.88
CA ILE A 93 -16.13 -11.49 -0.31
C ILE A 93 -17.29 -10.69 0.28
N LEU A 94 -18.43 -10.58 -0.41
CA LEU A 94 -19.61 -9.87 0.09
C LEU A 94 -20.19 -10.53 1.36
N ASP A 95 -20.21 -11.86 1.41
CA ASP A 95 -20.68 -12.58 2.60
C ASP A 95 -19.72 -12.39 3.79
N ARG A 96 -18.41 -12.36 3.54
CA ARG A 96 -17.41 -12.00 4.56
C ARG A 96 -17.58 -10.56 5.07
N ILE A 97 -17.86 -9.60 4.20
CA ILE A 97 -18.15 -8.21 4.60
C ILE A 97 -19.36 -8.15 5.53
N LYS A 98 -20.46 -8.84 5.18
CA LYS A 98 -21.67 -8.89 6.02
C LYS A 98 -21.39 -9.46 7.42
N ASN A 99 -20.46 -10.41 7.50
CA ASN A 99 -20.06 -11.04 8.76
C ASN A 99 -18.94 -10.27 9.49
N GLY A 100 -18.50 -9.12 8.99
CA GLY A 100 -17.38 -8.36 9.57
C GLY A 100 -16.02 -9.09 9.50
N SER A 101 -15.89 -10.06 8.61
CA SER A 101 -14.72 -10.95 8.50
C SER A 101 -13.69 -10.41 7.50
N ILE A 102 -12.86 -9.46 7.95
CA ILE A 102 -11.75 -8.92 7.18
C ILE A 102 -10.54 -9.87 7.24
N GLU A 103 -9.73 -9.93 6.19
CA GLU A 103 -8.48 -10.72 6.21
C GLU A 103 -7.51 -10.24 7.29
N GLU A 104 -6.79 -11.18 7.91
CA GLU A 104 -5.68 -10.87 8.80
C GLU A 104 -4.54 -10.17 8.03
N GLN A 105 -4.07 -9.05 8.56
CA GLN A 105 -2.89 -8.34 8.04
C GLN A 105 -1.64 -8.94 8.68
N LYS A 106 -0.93 -9.77 7.92
CA LYS A 106 0.30 -10.41 8.40
C LYS A 106 1.49 -9.48 8.22
N ILE A 107 2.20 -9.21 9.30
CA ILE A 107 3.47 -8.46 9.25
C ILE A 107 4.58 -9.43 8.84
N HIS A 108 5.29 -9.09 7.77
CA HIS A 108 6.50 -9.79 7.37
C HIS A 108 7.62 -9.47 8.37
N ASN A 109 8.04 -10.46 9.16
CA ASN A 109 9.14 -10.30 10.10
C ASN A 109 10.46 -10.61 9.40
N LYS A 110 11.54 -9.91 9.77
CA LYS A 110 12.90 -10.14 9.27
C LYS A 110 13.01 -10.18 7.74
N SER A 111 12.37 -9.23 7.04
CA SER A 111 12.63 -9.00 5.61
C SER A 111 14.07 -8.46 5.44
N LEU A 112 15.05 -9.36 5.31
CA LEU A 112 16.47 -9.02 5.31
C LEU A 112 16.90 -8.22 4.07
N ASP A 113 16.16 -8.32 2.97
CA ASP A 113 16.27 -7.48 1.79
C ASP A 113 15.93 -6.01 2.09
N VAL A 114 14.85 -5.76 2.85
CA VAL A 114 14.48 -4.43 3.33
C VAL A 114 15.51 -3.89 4.32
N LEU A 115 16.03 -4.76 5.21
CA LEU A 115 17.15 -4.40 6.08
C LEU A 115 18.37 -3.97 5.27
N ALA A 116 18.76 -4.77 4.26
CA ALA A 116 19.90 -4.49 3.40
C ALA A 116 19.76 -3.11 2.74
N HIS A 117 18.61 -2.82 2.13
CA HIS A 117 18.34 -1.52 1.53
C HIS A 117 18.44 -0.40 2.58
N HIS A 118 17.83 -0.57 3.75
CA HIS A 118 17.86 0.45 4.79
C HIS A 118 19.28 0.74 5.29
N LEU A 119 20.14 -0.27 5.44
CA LEU A 119 21.53 -0.09 5.84
C LEU A 119 22.32 0.74 4.83
N VAL A 120 22.08 0.54 3.54
CA VAL A 120 22.67 1.35 2.47
C VAL A 120 22.19 2.80 2.53
N GLY A 121 20.88 3.01 2.74
CA GLY A 121 20.34 4.35 2.91
C GLY A 121 20.91 5.06 4.14
N LEU A 122 21.03 4.33 5.25
CA LEU A 122 21.55 4.85 6.51
C LEU A 122 23.02 5.25 6.41
N SER A 123 23.85 4.45 5.74
CA SER A 123 25.26 4.79 5.49
C SER A 123 25.44 5.95 4.53
N LEU A 124 24.62 6.04 3.47
CA LEU A 124 24.65 7.18 2.56
C LEU A 124 24.32 8.49 3.27
N GLN A 125 23.40 8.46 4.23
CA GLN A 125 22.98 9.64 4.99
C GLN A 125 23.98 10.03 6.08
N MET A 126 24.55 9.06 6.81
CA MET A 126 25.35 9.32 8.01
C MET A 126 26.87 9.15 7.81
N GLY A 127 27.30 8.54 6.71
CA GLY A 127 28.70 8.19 6.47
C GLY A 127 29.11 6.94 7.25
N GLU A 128 30.11 7.08 8.14
CA GLU A 128 30.57 6.01 9.02
C GLU A 128 29.65 5.90 10.25
N LEU A 129 29.17 4.69 10.54
CA LEU A 129 28.29 4.38 11.67
C LEU A 129 28.77 3.13 12.38
N SER A 130 28.62 3.10 13.71
CA SER A 130 28.90 1.89 14.48
C SER A 130 27.82 0.83 14.27
N ILE A 131 28.23 -0.43 14.29
CA ILE A 131 27.34 -1.61 14.19
C ILE A 131 26.28 -1.56 15.30
N ASP A 132 26.69 -1.25 16.53
CA ASP A 132 25.79 -1.18 17.69
C ASP A 132 24.69 -0.13 17.50
N PHE A 133 25.03 1.05 16.97
CA PHE A 133 24.07 2.12 16.72
C PHE A 133 23.03 1.70 15.68
N ALA A 134 23.49 1.19 14.52
CA ALA A 134 22.59 0.76 13.46
C ALA A 134 21.70 -0.40 13.90
N TYR A 135 22.27 -1.40 14.57
CA TYR A 135 21.54 -2.54 15.11
C TYR A 135 20.45 -2.10 16.10
N LYS A 136 20.77 -1.20 17.03
CA LYS A 136 19.81 -0.67 18.02
C LYS A 136 18.65 0.06 17.36
N ILE A 137 18.90 0.88 16.34
CA ILE A 137 17.85 1.60 15.61
C ILE A 137 16.94 0.62 14.86
N ILE A 138 17.53 -0.31 14.11
CA ILE A 138 16.77 -1.31 13.34
C ILE A 138 15.83 -2.10 14.24
N LYS A 139 16.28 -2.51 15.43
CA LYS A 139 15.46 -3.29 16.38
C LYS A 139 14.30 -2.53 17.00
N GLN A 140 14.27 -1.20 16.91
CA GLN A 140 13.09 -0.43 17.32
C GLN A 140 11.89 -0.67 16.38
N ALA A 141 12.14 -1.06 15.13
CA ALA A 141 11.07 -1.39 14.19
C ALA A 141 10.47 -2.78 14.52
N TYR A 142 9.15 -2.84 14.67
CA TYR A 142 8.44 -4.08 15.02
C TYR A 142 8.85 -5.28 14.15
N PRO A 143 8.95 -5.20 12.80
CA PRO A 143 9.36 -6.33 11.95
C PRO A 143 10.75 -6.91 12.28
N PHE A 144 11.63 -6.13 12.90
CA PHE A 144 13.02 -6.48 13.19
C PHE A 144 13.31 -6.64 14.70
N ARG A 145 12.31 -6.56 15.57
CA ARG A 145 12.47 -6.67 17.05
C ARG A 145 13.19 -7.95 17.51
N ASN A 146 13.05 -9.03 16.74
CA ASN A 146 13.66 -10.34 16.99
C ASN A 146 14.91 -10.61 16.13
N LEU A 147 15.42 -9.59 15.41
CA LEU A 147 16.64 -9.69 14.63
C LEU A 147 17.82 -9.96 15.56
N THR A 148 18.59 -11.00 15.26
CA THR A 148 19.83 -11.34 15.98
C THR A 148 20.98 -10.51 15.43
N LEU A 149 22.04 -10.34 16.23
CA LEU A 149 23.24 -9.65 15.76
C LEU A 149 23.91 -10.43 14.62
N ASP A 150 23.89 -11.76 14.67
CA ASP A 150 24.45 -12.62 13.62
C ASP A 150 23.72 -12.44 12.29
N GLU A 151 22.37 -12.43 12.29
CA GLU A 151 21.59 -12.13 11.08
C GLU A 151 21.91 -10.74 10.52
N PHE A 152 22.06 -9.75 11.40
CA PHE A 152 22.41 -8.38 11.01
C PHE A 152 23.80 -8.31 10.37
N CYS A 153 24.81 -8.93 10.99
CA CYS A 153 26.16 -9.00 10.46
C CYS A 153 26.23 -9.77 9.15
N ASN A 154 25.48 -10.87 9.00
CA ASN A 154 25.41 -11.62 7.73
C ASN A 154 24.92 -10.74 6.57
N VAL A 155 23.96 -9.83 6.81
CA VAL A 155 23.53 -8.88 5.79
C VAL A 155 24.64 -7.90 5.43
N LEU A 156 25.36 -7.37 6.43
CA LEU A 156 26.51 -6.48 6.19
C LEU A 156 27.62 -7.18 5.40
N GLU A 157 27.92 -8.44 5.73
CA GLU A 157 28.91 -9.24 5.02
C GLU A 157 28.53 -9.43 3.55
N ILE A 158 27.26 -9.72 3.25
CA ILE A 158 26.79 -9.83 1.86
C ILE A 158 26.96 -8.49 1.14
N LEU A 159 26.54 -7.38 1.76
CA LEU A 159 26.64 -6.03 1.17
C LEU A 159 28.10 -5.60 0.92
N ASP A 160 29.00 -5.99 1.80
CA ASP A 160 30.45 -5.78 1.67
C ASP A 160 31.05 -6.60 0.53
N GLN A 161 30.69 -7.89 0.45
CA GLN A 161 31.13 -8.79 -0.62
C GLN A 161 30.71 -8.33 -2.01
N ILE A 162 29.55 -7.67 -2.14
CA ILE A 162 29.06 -7.12 -3.41
C ILE A 162 29.42 -5.64 -3.60
N TYR A 163 30.31 -5.09 -2.77
CA TYR A 163 30.84 -3.73 -2.85
C TYR A 163 29.80 -2.62 -2.79
N ILE A 164 28.65 -2.86 -2.16
CA ILE A 164 27.63 -1.83 -1.93
C ILE A 164 27.95 -1.03 -0.67
N LEU A 165 28.53 -1.67 0.36
CA LEU A 165 29.03 -1.03 1.57
C LEU A 165 30.44 -1.53 1.91
N SER A 166 31.09 -0.87 2.86
CA SER A 166 32.31 -1.38 3.50
C SER A 166 31.97 -1.79 4.93
N PHE A 167 32.32 -3.01 5.32
CA PHE A 167 32.07 -3.54 6.65
C PHE A 167 33.39 -3.87 7.37
N ASP A 168 33.83 -3.00 8.28
CA ASP A 168 35.00 -3.26 9.12
C ASP A 168 34.62 -4.09 10.35
N LYS A 169 34.93 -5.40 10.34
CA LYS A 169 34.64 -6.31 11.46
C LYS A 169 35.40 -5.97 12.75
N LYS A 170 36.36 -5.04 12.72
CA LYS A 170 37.20 -4.68 13.87
C LYS A 170 36.70 -3.43 14.62
N LYS A 171 35.69 -2.73 14.09
CA LYS A 171 35.13 -1.49 14.63
C LYS A 171 33.60 -1.54 14.68
#